data_AF-A0A9D1LDU1-F1
#
_entry.id   AF-A0A9D1LDU1-F1
#
_cell.length_a   1.000
_cell.length_b   1.000
_cell.length_c   1.000
_cell.angle_alpha   90.00
_cell.angle_beta   90.00
_cell.angle_gamma   90.00
#
_symmetry.space_group_name_H-M   'P 1'
#
loop_
_entity.id
_entity.type
_entity.pdbx_description
1 polymer ?
#
loop_
_entity_poly.entity_id
_entity_poly.type
_entity_poly.pdbx_seq_one_letter_code
_entity_poly.pdbx_strand_id
1 'polypeptide(L)'
;MAQPKSVQKMTFEEAMQEMQAIVETMRNGELTLEESVKAYQRGKELSARCQTLLNQAAEVVRELEDGTEVALQESDLRQKGMTDEL
;
A
#
# COMPACT_ATOMS: atom_id res chain seq x y z
N MET A 1 13.70 -19.51 -3.99
CA MET A 1 12.35 -18.93 -3.79
C MET A 1 12.55 -17.46 -3.46
N ALA A 2 12.04 -16.55 -4.29
CA ALA A 2 12.20 -15.11 -4.07
C ALA A 2 11.40 -14.71 -2.81
N GLN A 3 12.03 -13.98 -1.89
CA GLN A 3 11.32 -13.45 -0.73
C GLN A 3 10.28 -12.42 -1.20
N PRO A 4 9.06 -12.41 -0.62
CA PRO A 4 8.05 -11.43 -0.98
C PRO A 4 8.59 -10.01 -0.70
N LYS A 5 8.39 -9.11 -1.66
CA LYS A 5 8.80 -7.71 -1.54
C LYS A 5 8.16 -7.12 -0.28
N SER A 6 8.94 -6.33 0.46
CA SER A 6 8.44 -5.61 1.64
C SER A 6 7.30 -4.68 1.20
N VAL A 7 6.14 -4.75 1.88
CA VAL A 7 4.95 -3.93 1.57
C VAL A 7 5.31 -2.44 1.54
N GLN A 8 6.18 -2.01 2.45
CA GLN A 8 6.61 -0.61 2.53
C GLN A 8 7.37 -0.11 1.30
N LYS A 9 7.90 -1.02 0.48
CA LYS A 9 8.62 -0.70 -0.76
C LYS A 9 7.77 -0.90 -2.02
N MET A 10 6.48 -1.23 -1.86
CA MET A 10 5.58 -1.41 -3.00
C MET A 10 5.08 -0.07 -3.53
N THR A 11 4.90 -0.01 -4.84
CA THR A 11 4.07 1.03 -5.48
C THR A 11 2.59 0.78 -5.16
N PHE A 12 1.73 1.74 -5.51
CA PHE A 12 0.30 1.59 -5.31
C PHE A 12 -0.25 0.42 -6.13
N GLU A 13 0.17 0.31 -7.39
CA GLU A 13 -0.27 -0.72 -8.34
C GLU A 13 0.16 -2.11 -7.87
N GLU A 14 1.42 -2.26 -7.42
CA GLU A 14 1.92 -3.52 -6.87
C GLU A 14 1.11 -3.94 -5.63
N ALA A 15 0.87 -3.01 -4.70
CA ALA A 15 0.12 -3.30 -3.49
C ALA A 15 -1.34 -3.66 -3.78
N MET A 16 -1.98 -2.95 -4.72
CA MET A 16 -3.34 -3.23 -5.17
C MET A 16 -3.47 -4.55 -5.90
N GLN A 17 -2.50 -4.90 -6.74
CA GLN A 17 -2.50 -6.18 -7.45
C GLN A 17 -2.37 -7.35 -6.47
N GLU A 18 -1.47 -7.25 -5.48
CA GLU A 18 -1.35 -8.27 -4.45
C GLU A 18 -2.60 -8.37 -3.58
N MET A 19 -3.23 -7.24 -3.23
CA MET A 19 -4.49 -7.20 -2.50
C MET A 19 -5.60 -7.95 -3.24
N GLN A 20 -5.74 -7.71 -4.55
CA GLN A 20 -6.74 -8.39 -5.37
C GLN A 20 -6.51 -9.91 -5.37
N ALA A 21 -5.27 -10.35 -5.52
CA ALA A 21 -4.93 -11.78 -5.48
C ALA A 21 -5.26 -12.41 -4.11
N ILE A 22 -5.01 -11.70 -3.01
CA ILE A 22 -5.38 -12.16 -1.66
C ILE A 22 -6.90 -12.30 -1.53
N VAL A 23 -7.66 -11.28 -1.95
CA VAL A 23 -9.13 -11.30 -1.89
C VAL A 23 -9.70 -12.45 -2.73
N GLU A 24 -9.19 -12.65 -3.94
CA GLU A 24 -9.58 -13.78 -4.79
C GLU A 24 -9.32 -15.12 -4.10
N THR A 25 -8.13 -15.29 -3.52
CA THR A 25 -7.76 -16.51 -2.79
C THR A 25 -8.68 -16.76 -1.59
N MET A 26 -8.96 -15.72 -0.80
CA MET A 26 -9.89 -15.82 0.34
C MET A 26 -11.31 -16.17 -0.10
N ARG A 27 -11.76 -15.65 -1.24
CA ARG A 27 -13.09 -15.91 -1.78
C ARG A 27 -13.26 -17.36 -2.28
N ASN A 28 -12.19 -17.97 -2.78
CA ASN A 28 -12.22 -19.35 -3.26
C ASN A 28 -12.43 -20.36 -2.11
N GLY A 29 -12.15 -19.97 -0.86
CA GLY A 29 -12.47 -20.78 0.33
C GLY A 29 -11.56 -22.00 0.54
N GLU A 30 -10.46 -22.09 -0.19
CA GLU A 30 -9.50 -23.21 -0.11
C GLU A 30 -8.44 -23.02 0.98
N LEU A 31 -8.44 -21.88 1.67
CA LEU A 31 -7.47 -21.56 2.71
C LEU A 31 -7.79 -22.29 4.02
N THR A 32 -6.76 -22.86 4.65
CA THR A 32 -6.83 -23.27 6.05
C THR A 32 -7.03 -22.04 6.96
N LEU A 33 -7.37 -22.27 8.23
CA LEU A 33 -7.51 -21.20 9.22
C LEU A 33 -6.21 -20.39 9.36
N GLU A 34 -5.06 -21.06 9.43
CA GLU A 34 -3.77 -20.39 9.56
C GLU A 34 -3.44 -19.53 8.34
N GLU A 35 -3.69 -20.04 7.14
CA GLU A 35 -3.49 -19.29 5.90
C GLU A 35 -4.47 -18.11 5.78
N SER A 36 -5.70 -18.27 6.25
CA SER A 36 -6.70 -17.20 6.30
C SER A 36 -6.25 -16.05 7.20
N VAL A 37 -5.66 -16.36 8.36
CA VAL A 37 -5.11 -15.35 9.28
C VAL A 37 -3.91 -14.64 8.64
N LYS A 38 -3.01 -15.39 7.97
CA LYS A 38 -1.85 -14.81 7.25
C LYS A 38 -2.30 -13.90 6.11
N ALA A 39 -3.27 -14.34 5.30
CA ALA A 39 -3.85 -13.57 4.21
C ALA A 39 -4.48 -12.26 4.72
N TYR A 40 -5.24 -12.33 5.82
CA TYR A 40 -5.82 -11.14 6.46
C TYR A 40 -4.75 -10.16 6.95
N GLN A 41 -3.73 -10.64 7.65
CA GLN A 41 -2.64 -9.78 8.15
C GLN A 41 -1.91 -9.08 7.00
N ARG A 42 -1.61 -9.82 5.93
CA ARG A 42 -0.98 -9.26 4.73
C ARG A 42 -1.88 -8.25 4.04
N GLY A 43 -3.17 -8.54 3.90
CA GLY A 43 -4.16 -7.59 3.39
C GLY A 43 -4.23 -6.31 4.22
N LYS A 44 -4.18 -6.41 5.55
CA LYS A 44 -4.15 -5.22 6.43
C LYS A 44 -2.93 -4.33 6.16
N GLU A 45 -1.75 -4.93 5.99
CA GLU A 45 -0.52 -4.19 5.67
C GLU A 45 -0.61 -3.51 4.30
N LEU A 46 -1.08 -4.22 3.28
CA LEU A 46 -1.28 -3.67 1.93
C LEU A 46 -2.29 -2.51 1.95
N SER A 47 -3.37 -2.64 2.73
CA SER A 47 -4.39 -1.60 2.85
C SER A 47 -3.82 -0.33 3.48
N ALA A 48 -3.01 -0.48 4.53
CA ALA A 48 -2.33 0.65 5.17
C ALA A 48 -1.37 1.34 4.18
N ARG A 49 -0.62 0.56 3.39
CA ARG A 49 0.29 1.10 2.37
C ARG A 49 -0.46 1.90 1.30
N CYS A 50 -1.57 1.35 0.78
CA CYS A 50 -2.40 2.05 -0.20
C CYS A 50 -2.94 3.36 0.38
N GLN A 51 -3.43 3.36 1.62
CA GLN A 51 -3.93 4.58 2.26
C GLN A 51 -2.84 5.64 2.41
N THR A 52 -1.63 5.25 2.83
CA THR A 52 -0.49 6.16 2.94
C THR A 52 -0.15 6.80 1.60
N LEU A 53 -0.11 6.00 0.52
CA LEU A 53 0.18 6.49 -0.83
C LEU A 53 -0.91 7.45 -1.33
N LEU A 54 -2.19 7.14 -1.09
CA LEU A 54 -3.30 8.00 -1.46
C LEU A 54 -3.30 9.32 -0.68
N ASN A 55 -2.96 9.30 0.61
CA ASN A 55 -2.85 10.50 1.42
C ASN A 55 -1.75 11.43 0.91
N GLN A 56 -0.60 10.88 0.53
CA GLN A 56 0.50 11.67 -0.04
C GLN A 56 0.12 12.25 -1.40
N ALA A 57 -0.56 11.47 -2.25
CA ALA A 57 -1.07 11.98 -3.52
C ALA A 57 -2.09 13.12 -3.31
N ALA A 58 -2.97 12.99 -2.31
CA ALA A 58 -3.94 14.04 -1.97
C ALA A 58 -3.28 15.31 -1.43
N GLU A 59 -2.19 15.20 -0.67
CA GLU A 59 -1.39 16.33 -0.20
C GLU A 59 -0.84 17.14 -1.39
N VAL A 60 -0.25 16.44 -2.37
CA VAL A 60 0.26 17.10 -3.59
C VAL A 60 -0.86 17.78 -4.38
N VAL A 61 -2.01 17.12 -4.53
CA VAL A 61 -3.16 17.74 -5.23
C VAL A 61 -3.58 19.04 -4.53
N ARG A 62 -3.62 19.06 -3.20
CA ARG A 62 -3.94 20.27 -2.44
C ARG A 62 -2.92 21.39 -2.66
N GLU A 63 -1.63 21.07 -2.60
CA GLU A 63 -0.57 22.07 -2.82
C GLU A 63 -0.65 22.69 -4.23
N LEU A 64 -0.99 21.89 -5.25
CA LEU A 64 -1.21 22.36 -6.61
C LEU A 64 -2.45 23.26 -6.73
N GLU A 65 -3.54 22.94 -6.02
CA GLU A 65 -4.75 23.78 -5.96
C GLU A 65 -4.47 25.15 -5.30
N ASP A 66 -3.57 25.19 -4.32
CA ASP A 66 -3.11 26.41 -3.66
C ASP A 66 -2.12 27.23 -4.52
N GLY A 67 -1.81 26.77 -5.74
CA GLY A 67 -0.91 27.44 -6.67
C GLY A 67 0.58 27.24 -6.36
N THR A 68 0.91 26.25 -5.52
CA THR A 68 2.30 25.89 -5.22
C THR A 68 2.89 25.07 -6.37
N GLU A 69 4.10 25.41 -6.79
CA GLU A 69 4.83 24.59 -7.77
C GLU A 69 5.38 23.33 -7.08
N VAL A 70 4.80 22.18 -7.38
CA VAL A 70 5.22 20.88 -6.83
C VAL A 70 5.88 20.04 -7.91
N ALA A 71 7.15 19.68 -7.71
CA ALA A 71 7.84 18.71 -8.55
C ALA A 71 7.43 17.29 -8.11
N LEU A 72 6.54 16.64 -8.87
CA LEU A 72 6.11 15.27 -8.61
C LEU A 72 7.18 14.26 -9.03
N GLN A 73 7.87 13.62 -8.06
CA GLN A 73 8.68 12.43 -8.34
C GLN A 73 8.08 11.19 -7.66
N GLU A 74 8.09 10.05 -8.35
CA GLU A 74 7.58 8.77 -7.83
C GLU A 74 8.34 8.30 -6.56
N SER A 75 9.56 8.80 -6.37
CA SER A 75 10.35 8.63 -5.14
C SER A 75 9.72 9.28 -3.91
N ASP A 76 8.97 10.37 -4.09
CA ASP A 76 8.42 11.18 -3.00
C ASP A 76 7.26 10.45 -2.31
N LEU A 77 6.50 9.68 -3.10
CA LEU A 77 5.44 8.78 -2.62
C LEU A 77 6.00 7.51 -1.95
N ARG A 78 7.30 7.20 -2.13
CA ARG A 78 7.91 5.98 -1.56
C ARG A 78 8.45 6.19 -0.14
N GLN A 79 8.75 7.41 0.29
CA GLN A 79 9.57 7.66 1.49
C GLN A 79 8.82 8.21 2.71
N LYS A 80 7.67 8.88 2.57
CA LYS A 80 7.03 9.62 3.68
C LYS A 80 6.09 8.75 4.54
N GLY A 81 6.54 7.55 4.93
CA GLY A 81 5.73 6.56 5.65
C GLY A 81 6.16 6.19 7.07
N MET A 82 7.15 6.88 7.67
CA MET A 82 7.65 6.46 9.00
C MET A 82 8.37 7.55 9.81
N THR A 83 7.65 8.63 10.14
CA THR A 83 7.92 9.59 11.22
C THR A 83 6.56 10.27 11.46
N ASP A 84 5.77 10.07 12.50
CA ASP A 84 5.98 10.03 13.95
C ASP A 84 4.71 9.39 14.55
N GLU A 85 4.81 8.37 15.38
CA GLU A 85 3.81 8.02 16.41
C GLU A 85 4.46 7.00 17.37
N LEU A 86 5.21 7.55 18.31
CA LEU A 86 5.55 6.97 19.62
C LEU A 86 4.74 7.73 20.67
#